data_AF-A0A959L811-F1
#
_entry.id   AF-A0A959L811-F1
#
_cell.length_a   1.000
_cell.length_b   1.000
_cell.length_c   1.000
_cell.angle_alpha   90.00
_cell.angle_beta   90.00
_cell.angle_gamma   90.00
#
_symmetry.space_group_name_H-M   'P 1'
#
loop_
_entity.id
_entity.type
_entity.pdbx_description
1 polymer ?
#
loop_
_entity_poly.entity_id
_entity_poly.type
_entity_poly.pdbx_seq_one_letter_code
_entity_poly.pdbx_strand_id
1 'polypeptide(L)'
;MKSRYLSVILSLILCNNFLYGQNSQDTIHYTIEKPHVRPWVAFGEVILINYVVNRVNTLRPDGDFAHVNWDSWKRNIERGFEWDWNNFGTNWISHPYHGGTYFNAARSLGMNFWESSPYAATGSLIWEFLGETHPASANDFICTTLGGMFLGESFHRITENILDDRTTGINRVWREGVTLFLDPLKFFNRALTGRLTRRTTYLTHNRSHTDAWLYAVGSGIFSSLKEGESSFFALRLDLDYGNKFYNFNTSYIPFEFFDFGASMRFARTYLESNLPYLNVHGTGNLYGKQYGKKNIIGASLAYEFINNEIAEIGSFSIPIYYQKRLDFNEKNHLDLDINLGPMFGSSNTELIDSLDIDPEDPEILRNYSFSSGARLNAAAELRINTYRFWASYWFWKMLVISGPSGHENVQGLQSNFEKRISDRWSIGVGYIYYRRHSLYDNFDDVLFSTHQFNLFAGYKFSKKNIDPYY
;
A
#
# COMPACT_ATOMS: atom_id res chain seq x y z
N MET A 1 20.78 1.62 -21.50
CA MET A 1 19.68 1.50 -20.52
C MET A 1 19.76 2.44 -19.30
N LYS A 2 20.57 3.52 -19.33
CA LYS A 2 20.75 4.45 -18.19
C LYS A 2 19.68 5.57 -18.05
N SER A 3 18.67 5.67 -18.93
CA SER A 3 17.79 6.85 -18.99
C SER A 3 16.41 6.71 -18.33
N ARG A 4 16.05 5.55 -17.76
CA ARG A 4 14.70 5.32 -17.19
C ARG A 4 14.54 5.66 -15.71
N TYR A 5 15.64 5.92 -15.00
CA TYR A 5 15.62 6.21 -13.55
C TYR A 5 15.97 7.67 -13.22
N LEU A 6 16.47 8.42 -14.21
CA LEU A 6 16.65 9.86 -14.09
C LEU A 6 15.30 10.58 -13.97
N SER A 7 14.22 10.01 -14.54
CA SER A 7 12.86 10.52 -14.41
C SER A 7 12.35 10.45 -12.97
N VAL A 8 12.52 9.32 -12.26
CA VAL A 8 12.09 9.17 -10.85
C VAL A 8 12.85 10.12 -9.93
N ILE A 9 14.16 10.28 -10.15
CA ILE A 9 15.01 11.18 -9.36
C ILE A 9 14.71 12.66 -9.69
N LEU A 10 14.46 13.02 -10.96
CA LEU A 10 14.01 14.38 -11.32
C LEU A 10 12.58 14.67 -10.86
N SER A 11 11.68 13.69 -10.80
CA SER A 11 10.33 13.83 -10.22
C SER A 11 10.40 14.21 -8.74
N LEU A 12 11.35 13.61 -8.00
CA LEU A 12 11.57 13.89 -6.58
C LEU A 12 12.24 15.25 -6.34
N ILE A 13 13.14 15.70 -7.23
CA ILE A 13 13.81 17.02 -7.13
C ILE A 13 12.88 18.17 -7.58
N LEU A 14 11.94 17.92 -8.49
CA LEU A 14 10.91 18.88 -8.91
C LEU A 14 9.71 18.96 -7.95
N CYS A 15 9.72 18.20 -6.86
CA CYS A 15 8.74 18.29 -5.78
C CYS A 15 8.69 19.65 -5.07
N ASN A 16 9.58 20.60 -5.40
CA ASN A 16 9.53 21.94 -4.82
C ASN A 16 8.20 22.69 -5.11
N ASN A 17 7.46 22.28 -6.15
CA ASN A 17 6.14 22.83 -6.48
C ASN A 17 4.94 22.05 -5.89
N PHE A 18 5.17 21.03 -5.05
CA PHE A 18 4.14 20.09 -4.59
C PHE A 18 2.89 20.76 -4.02
N LEU A 19 3.05 21.88 -3.29
CA LEU A 19 1.98 22.45 -2.46
C LEU A 19 1.93 23.99 -2.49
N TYR A 20 2.13 24.62 -3.66
CA TYR A 20 1.83 26.04 -3.86
C TYR A 20 0.32 26.35 -3.91
N GLY A 21 -0.55 25.42 -3.52
CA GLY A 21 -2.01 25.59 -3.50
C GLY A 21 -2.56 26.30 -2.25
N GLN A 22 -1.72 26.67 -1.29
CA GLN A 22 -2.11 27.50 -0.14
C GLN A 22 -1.08 28.60 0.07
N ASN A 23 -1.19 29.62 -0.77
CA ASN A 23 -0.82 30.98 -0.40
C ASN A 23 -2.01 31.85 -0.80
N SER A 24 -2.20 32.91 -0.02
CA SER A 24 -3.25 33.94 -0.06
C SER A 24 -4.66 33.54 0.38
N GLN A 25 -5.19 34.40 1.26
CA GLN A 25 -6.58 34.58 1.63
C GLN A 25 -7.43 34.99 0.42
N ASP A 26 -7.42 34.22 -0.66
CA ASP A 26 -8.38 34.38 -1.72
C ASP A 26 -9.58 33.52 -1.38
N THR A 27 -10.77 34.11 -1.34
CA THR A 27 -12.05 33.42 -1.20
C THR A 27 -12.20 32.37 -2.31
N ILE A 28 -11.71 31.14 -2.06
CA ILE A 28 -11.88 30.00 -2.94
C ILE A 28 -13.34 29.57 -2.82
N HIS A 29 -14.13 29.80 -3.86
CA HIS A 29 -15.43 29.17 -3.99
C HIS A 29 -15.23 27.66 -4.14
N TYR A 30 -15.76 26.86 -3.22
CA TYR A 30 -15.77 25.41 -3.35
C TYR A 30 -17.02 24.99 -4.11
N THR A 31 -16.84 24.50 -5.33
CA THR A 31 -17.88 23.76 -6.05
C THR A 31 -17.34 22.37 -6.30
N ILE A 32 -17.62 21.45 -5.37
CA ILE A 32 -17.31 20.03 -5.58
C ILE A 32 -18.27 19.55 -6.67
N GLU A 33 -17.77 19.33 -7.88
CA GLU A 33 -18.56 18.70 -8.95
C GLU A 33 -18.99 17.32 -8.46
N LYS A 34 -20.29 17.13 -8.21
CA LYS A 34 -20.81 15.79 -7.89
C LYS A 34 -20.60 14.90 -9.11
N PRO A 35 -19.78 13.83 -9.02
CA PRO A 35 -19.57 12.96 -10.15
C PRO A 35 -20.90 12.24 -10.49
N HIS A 36 -21.18 12.09 -11.78
CA HIS A 36 -22.31 11.31 -12.25
C HIS A 36 -21.97 9.83 -12.14
N VAL A 37 -22.70 9.11 -11.29
CA VAL A 37 -22.56 7.66 -11.12
C VAL A 37 -22.90 6.94 -12.43
N ARG A 38 -21.94 6.16 -12.96
CA ARG A 38 -22.09 5.43 -14.24
C ARG A 38 -21.71 3.94 -14.10
N PRO A 39 -22.58 3.11 -13.50
CA PRO A 39 -22.25 1.72 -13.17
C PRO A 39 -21.90 0.85 -14.38
N TRP A 40 -22.62 1.02 -15.48
CA TRP A 40 -22.42 0.24 -16.70
C TRP A 40 -21.16 0.64 -17.46
N VAL A 41 -20.75 1.91 -17.37
CA VAL A 41 -19.47 2.36 -17.93
C VAL A 41 -18.32 1.76 -17.11
N ALA A 42 -18.40 1.81 -15.78
CA ALA A 42 -17.43 1.17 -14.90
C ALA A 42 -17.28 -0.33 -15.20
N PHE A 43 -18.39 -1.03 -15.45
CA PHE A 43 -18.36 -2.46 -15.78
C PHE A 43 -17.71 -2.72 -17.14
N GLY A 44 -18.01 -1.89 -18.15
CA GLY A 44 -17.34 -1.92 -19.44
C GLY A 44 -15.84 -1.65 -19.32
N GLU A 45 -15.43 -0.72 -18.46
CA GLU A 45 -14.02 -0.46 -18.16
C GLU A 45 -13.33 -1.67 -17.52
N VAL A 46 -13.97 -2.38 -16.60
CA VAL A 46 -13.43 -3.63 -16.02
C VAL A 46 -13.20 -4.69 -17.10
N ILE A 47 -14.16 -4.91 -17.99
CA ILE A 47 -14.00 -5.84 -19.12
C ILE A 47 -12.85 -5.40 -20.02
N LEU A 48 -12.76 -4.09 -20.33
CA LEU A 48 -11.72 -3.54 -21.18
C LEU A 48 -10.33 -3.69 -20.54
N ILE A 49 -10.19 -3.46 -19.24
CA ILE A 49 -8.94 -3.67 -18.49
C ILE A 49 -8.48 -5.11 -18.68
N ASN A 50 -9.36 -6.09 -18.42
CA ASN A 50 -9.06 -7.51 -18.58
C ASN A 50 -8.66 -7.87 -20.00
N TYR A 51 -9.42 -7.39 -20.98
CA TYR A 51 -9.08 -7.60 -22.38
C TYR A 51 -7.70 -7.04 -22.73
N VAL A 52 -7.40 -5.80 -22.36
CA VAL A 52 -6.11 -5.16 -22.66
C VAL A 52 -4.95 -5.88 -21.99
N VAL A 53 -5.06 -6.20 -20.69
CA VAL A 53 -3.98 -6.89 -19.97
C VAL A 53 -3.74 -8.29 -20.54
N ASN A 54 -4.81 -9.03 -20.84
CA ASN A 54 -4.70 -10.34 -21.47
C ASN A 54 -4.00 -10.23 -22.85
N ARG A 55 -4.39 -9.27 -23.71
CA ARG A 55 -3.72 -9.06 -25.00
C ARG A 55 -2.24 -8.67 -24.84
N VAL A 56 -1.91 -7.83 -23.88
CA VAL A 56 -0.50 -7.49 -23.57
C VAL A 56 0.27 -8.73 -23.09
N ASN A 57 -0.33 -9.59 -22.27
CA ASN A 57 0.30 -10.82 -21.81
C ASN A 57 0.57 -11.81 -22.95
N THR A 58 -0.29 -11.89 -23.97
CA THR A 58 0.00 -12.74 -25.17
C THR A 58 1.22 -12.28 -25.97
N LEU A 59 1.74 -11.07 -25.74
CA LEU A 59 2.97 -10.58 -26.38
C LEU A 59 4.23 -10.94 -25.59
N ARG A 60 4.08 -11.52 -24.39
CA ARG A 60 5.22 -11.91 -23.55
C ARG A 60 5.71 -13.31 -23.92
N PRO A 61 7.02 -13.60 -23.80
CA PRO A 61 7.56 -14.94 -24.03
C PRO A 61 6.95 -16.03 -23.13
N ASP A 62 6.52 -15.67 -21.92
CA ASP A 62 5.87 -16.54 -20.93
C ASP A 62 4.33 -16.41 -20.95
N GLY A 63 3.76 -15.90 -22.05
CA GLY A 63 2.36 -15.49 -22.18
C GLY A 63 1.36 -16.58 -22.53
N ASP A 64 1.75 -17.85 -22.58
CA ASP A 64 0.89 -18.97 -23.05
C ASP A 64 -0.42 -19.07 -22.24
N PHE A 65 -0.36 -18.74 -20.95
CA PHE A 65 -1.53 -18.70 -20.07
C PHE A 65 -2.61 -17.72 -20.53
N ALA A 66 -2.26 -16.68 -21.29
CA ALA A 66 -3.20 -15.66 -21.77
C ALA A 66 -3.89 -16.02 -23.11
N HIS A 67 -3.51 -17.15 -23.74
CA HIS A 67 -4.12 -17.65 -24.98
C HIS A 67 -5.47 -18.37 -24.72
N VAL A 68 -6.44 -17.60 -24.25
CA VAL A 68 -7.77 -18.09 -23.88
C VAL A 68 -8.67 -18.37 -25.09
N ASN A 69 -9.51 -19.39 -24.94
CA ASN A 69 -10.57 -19.79 -25.87
C ASN A 69 -11.77 -20.36 -25.09
N TRP A 70 -12.84 -20.71 -25.82
CA TRP A 70 -14.05 -21.27 -25.21
C TRP A 70 -13.79 -22.51 -24.35
N ASP A 71 -12.89 -23.39 -24.79
CA ASP A 71 -12.56 -24.62 -24.06
C ASP A 71 -11.84 -24.33 -22.74
N SER A 72 -10.93 -23.34 -22.73
CA SER A 72 -10.29 -22.90 -21.48
C SER A 72 -11.28 -22.30 -20.50
N TRP A 73 -12.22 -21.47 -20.97
CA TRP A 73 -13.24 -20.89 -20.10
C TRP A 73 -14.13 -21.96 -19.48
N LYS A 74 -14.61 -22.90 -20.31
CA LYS A 74 -15.44 -24.01 -19.83
C LYS A 74 -14.69 -24.85 -18.78
N ARG A 75 -13.43 -25.19 -19.06
CA ARG A 75 -12.58 -25.95 -18.13
C ARG A 75 -12.40 -25.23 -16.79
N ASN A 76 -12.14 -23.92 -16.80
CA ASN A 76 -11.93 -23.15 -15.57
C ASN A 76 -13.22 -23.06 -14.74
N ILE A 77 -14.37 -22.85 -15.41
CA ILE A 77 -15.68 -22.82 -14.74
C ILE A 77 -16.02 -24.18 -14.12
N GLU A 78 -15.75 -25.28 -14.81
CA GLU A 78 -16.02 -26.64 -14.31
C GLU A 78 -15.07 -27.03 -13.16
N ARG A 79 -13.80 -26.62 -13.23
CA ARG A 79 -12.77 -26.95 -12.23
C ARG A 79 -12.91 -26.12 -10.95
N GLY A 80 -13.28 -24.85 -11.08
CA GLY A 80 -13.39 -23.93 -9.94
C GLY A 80 -12.03 -23.46 -9.42
N PHE A 81 -12.00 -23.08 -8.15
CA PHE A 81 -10.83 -22.48 -7.51
C PHE A 81 -9.79 -23.51 -7.06
N GLU A 82 -8.52 -23.19 -7.30
CA GLU A 82 -7.34 -23.87 -6.77
C GLU A 82 -6.39 -22.87 -6.12
N TRP A 83 -5.36 -23.36 -5.41
CA TRP A 83 -4.25 -22.52 -4.97
C TRP A 83 -3.20 -22.51 -6.06
N ASP A 84 -2.77 -21.32 -6.48
CA ASP A 84 -1.67 -21.20 -7.45
C ASP A 84 -0.31 -20.97 -6.78
N TRP A 85 0.70 -20.94 -7.65
CA TRP A 85 2.11 -20.89 -7.30
C TRP A 85 2.76 -19.58 -7.76
N ASN A 86 1.98 -18.50 -7.83
CA ASN A 86 2.49 -17.20 -8.26
C ASN A 86 3.60 -16.68 -7.34
N ASN A 87 4.54 -15.92 -7.92
CA ASN A 87 5.62 -15.30 -7.16
C ASN A 87 5.08 -14.33 -6.11
N PHE A 88 5.81 -14.18 -4.99
CA PHE A 88 5.38 -13.35 -3.86
C PHE A 88 5.00 -11.91 -4.27
N GLY A 89 5.82 -11.28 -5.11
CA GLY A 89 5.54 -9.93 -5.63
C GLY A 89 4.31 -9.84 -6.54
N THR A 90 3.98 -10.92 -7.27
CA THR A 90 2.75 -10.97 -8.07
C THR A 90 1.54 -10.93 -7.16
N ASN A 91 1.50 -11.84 -6.18
CA ASN A 91 0.35 -11.98 -5.27
C ASN A 91 0.16 -10.78 -4.37
N TRP A 92 1.25 -10.20 -3.87
CA TRP A 92 1.16 -9.16 -2.86
C TRP A 92 1.37 -7.75 -3.39
N ILE A 93 1.69 -7.52 -4.67
CA ILE A 93 1.74 -6.17 -5.28
C ILE A 93 1.01 -6.09 -6.62
N SER A 94 1.33 -6.96 -7.58
CA SER A 94 0.76 -6.85 -8.94
C SER A 94 -0.75 -7.06 -8.92
N HIS A 95 -1.23 -8.10 -8.23
CA HIS A 95 -2.65 -8.39 -8.05
C HIS A 95 -3.38 -7.27 -7.29
N PRO A 96 -2.91 -6.81 -6.11
CA PRO A 96 -3.44 -5.63 -5.45
C PRO A 96 -3.52 -4.38 -6.34
N TYR A 97 -2.48 -4.09 -7.12
CA TYR A 97 -2.46 -2.95 -8.03
C TYR A 97 -3.50 -3.13 -9.16
N HIS A 98 -3.58 -4.33 -9.74
CA HIS A 98 -4.55 -4.66 -10.78
C HIS A 98 -5.99 -4.56 -10.25
N GLY A 99 -6.24 -5.11 -9.07
CA GLY A 99 -7.51 -4.95 -8.35
C GLY A 99 -7.87 -3.49 -8.10
N GLY A 100 -6.88 -2.66 -7.79
CA GLY A 100 -7.03 -1.22 -7.60
C GLY A 100 -7.50 -0.53 -8.88
N THR A 101 -7.08 -1.02 -10.06
CA THR A 101 -7.57 -0.50 -11.35
C THR A 101 -9.05 -0.81 -11.57
N TYR A 102 -9.53 -2.01 -11.23
CA TYR A 102 -10.96 -2.32 -11.30
C TYR A 102 -11.78 -1.52 -10.29
N PHE A 103 -11.29 -1.39 -9.05
CA PHE A 103 -11.91 -0.54 -8.04
C PHE A 103 -12.04 0.91 -8.55
N ASN A 104 -10.98 1.42 -9.16
CA ASN A 104 -10.94 2.80 -9.66
C ASN A 104 -11.77 3.03 -10.93
N ALA A 105 -12.07 2.00 -11.72
CA ALA A 105 -13.07 2.10 -12.79
C ALA A 105 -14.42 2.60 -12.24
N ALA A 106 -14.85 2.07 -11.09
CA ALA A 106 -16.05 2.54 -10.39
C ALA A 106 -15.81 3.83 -9.61
N ARG A 107 -14.73 3.90 -8.83
CA ARG A 107 -14.45 5.01 -7.91
C ARG A 107 -14.27 6.34 -8.63
N SER A 108 -13.59 6.34 -9.78
CA SER A 108 -13.40 7.52 -10.63
C SER A 108 -14.68 8.00 -11.31
N LEU A 109 -15.69 7.14 -11.41
CA LEU A 109 -17.03 7.44 -11.92
C LEU A 109 -18.04 7.77 -10.83
N GLY A 110 -17.57 8.13 -9.63
CA GLY A 110 -18.39 8.74 -8.58
C GLY A 110 -19.04 7.79 -7.60
N MET A 111 -18.77 6.50 -7.71
CA MET A 111 -19.17 5.52 -6.70
C MET A 111 -18.39 5.72 -5.41
N ASN A 112 -19.02 5.36 -4.29
CA ASN A 112 -18.35 5.31 -3.00
C ASN A 112 -17.51 4.03 -2.85
N PHE A 113 -16.80 3.90 -1.72
CA PHE A 113 -15.93 2.76 -1.42
C PHE A 113 -16.64 1.40 -1.55
N TRP A 114 -17.81 1.24 -0.94
CA TRP A 114 -18.56 -0.02 -0.93
C TRP A 114 -19.22 -0.32 -2.28
N GLU A 115 -19.63 0.70 -3.02
CA GLU A 115 -20.13 0.54 -4.39
C GLU A 115 -19.01 0.14 -5.37
N SER A 116 -17.77 0.57 -5.10
CA SER A 116 -16.61 0.27 -5.94
C SER A 116 -15.97 -1.09 -5.61
N SER A 117 -16.13 -1.57 -4.37
CA SER A 117 -15.54 -2.84 -3.90
C SER A 117 -15.93 -4.06 -4.76
N PRO A 118 -17.21 -4.25 -5.17
CA PRO A 118 -17.59 -5.34 -6.05
C PRO A 118 -16.89 -5.34 -7.41
N TYR A 119 -16.42 -4.20 -7.91
CA TYR A 119 -15.72 -4.13 -9.19
C TYR A 119 -14.32 -4.75 -9.09
N ALA A 120 -13.64 -4.61 -7.95
CA ALA A 120 -12.38 -5.33 -7.68
C ALA A 120 -12.59 -6.85 -7.70
N ALA A 121 -13.60 -7.34 -6.99
CA ALA A 121 -13.95 -8.75 -6.97
C ALA A 121 -14.39 -9.28 -8.33
N THR A 122 -15.26 -8.56 -9.03
CA THR A 122 -15.78 -8.96 -10.34
C THR A 122 -14.70 -8.95 -11.40
N GLY A 123 -13.82 -7.94 -11.41
CA GLY A 123 -12.69 -7.88 -12.32
C GLY A 123 -11.75 -9.05 -12.14
N SER A 124 -11.45 -9.40 -10.87
CA SER A 124 -10.66 -10.59 -10.54
C SER A 124 -11.34 -11.87 -11.00
N LEU A 125 -12.64 -12.08 -10.71
CA LEU A 125 -13.36 -13.27 -11.19
C LEU A 125 -13.35 -13.39 -12.73
N ILE A 126 -13.52 -12.27 -13.45
CA ILE A 126 -13.43 -12.28 -14.91
C ILE A 126 -12.02 -12.68 -15.35
N TRP A 127 -10.98 -12.20 -14.68
CA TRP A 127 -9.60 -12.59 -14.97
C TRP A 127 -9.35 -14.08 -14.71
N GLU A 128 -9.68 -14.57 -13.51
CA GLU A 128 -9.44 -15.96 -13.10
C GLU A 128 -10.17 -16.98 -13.99
N PHE A 129 -11.43 -16.70 -14.35
CA PHE A 129 -12.23 -17.63 -15.12
C PHE A 129 -12.09 -17.47 -16.63
N LEU A 130 -11.80 -16.25 -17.12
CA LEU A 130 -11.86 -15.93 -18.55
C LEU A 130 -10.58 -15.29 -19.12
N GLY A 131 -9.69 -14.81 -18.27
CA GLY A 131 -8.44 -14.13 -18.62
C GLY A 131 -7.23 -15.07 -18.73
N GLU A 132 -7.33 -16.28 -18.18
CA GLU A 132 -6.25 -17.26 -18.16
C GLU A 132 -6.69 -18.66 -18.60
N THR A 133 -5.75 -19.50 -19.02
CA THR A 133 -5.97 -20.92 -19.34
C THR A 133 -5.73 -21.84 -18.15
N HIS A 134 -5.07 -21.33 -17.11
CA HIS A 134 -4.86 -22.00 -15.82
C HIS A 134 -6.16 -22.01 -15.01
N PRO A 135 -6.32 -22.96 -14.06
CA PRO A 135 -7.45 -22.97 -13.13
C PRO A 135 -7.55 -21.64 -12.37
N ALA A 136 -8.77 -21.23 -12.03
CA ALA A 136 -9.00 -20.02 -11.25
C ALA A 136 -8.30 -20.12 -9.88
N SER A 137 -7.64 -19.05 -9.45
CA SER A 137 -6.84 -19.02 -8.22
C SER A 137 -7.56 -18.35 -7.05
N ALA A 138 -7.69 -19.08 -5.94
CA ALA A 138 -8.33 -18.59 -4.72
C ALA A 138 -7.51 -17.47 -4.06
N ASN A 139 -6.18 -17.63 -4.00
CA ASN A 139 -5.30 -16.59 -3.46
C ASN A 139 -5.32 -15.34 -4.33
N ASP A 140 -5.30 -15.48 -5.64
CA ASP A 140 -5.32 -14.32 -6.55
C ASP A 140 -6.62 -13.56 -6.45
N PHE A 141 -7.74 -14.28 -6.33
CA PHE A 141 -9.03 -13.66 -6.05
C PHE A 141 -9.03 -12.83 -4.75
N ILE A 142 -8.50 -13.39 -3.66
CA ILE A 142 -8.42 -12.69 -2.37
C ILE A 142 -7.48 -11.48 -2.46
N CYS A 143 -6.27 -11.67 -2.99
CA CYS A 143 -5.24 -10.66 -3.09
C CYS A 143 -5.65 -9.49 -4.00
N THR A 144 -6.20 -9.80 -5.17
CA THR A 144 -6.70 -8.80 -6.12
C THR A 144 -7.87 -8.03 -5.52
N THR A 145 -8.80 -8.70 -4.85
CA THR A 145 -9.97 -8.04 -4.27
C THR A 145 -9.60 -7.14 -3.09
N LEU A 146 -9.00 -7.70 -2.03
CA LEU A 146 -8.72 -6.95 -0.80
C LEU A 146 -7.61 -5.91 -1.00
N GLY A 147 -6.55 -6.27 -1.73
CA GLY A 147 -5.50 -5.34 -2.09
C GLY A 147 -5.98 -4.27 -3.03
N GLY A 148 -6.89 -4.60 -3.95
CA GLY A 148 -7.52 -3.63 -4.85
C GLY A 148 -8.39 -2.61 -4.12
N MET A 149 -9.15 -3.04 -3.11
CA MET A 149 -9.90 -2.13 -2.25
C MET A 149 -8.98 -1.16 -1.50
N PHE A 150 -7.87 -1.65 -0.92
CA PHE A 150 -6.93 -0.81 -0.18
C PHE A 150 -6.16 0.15 -1.09
N LEU A 151 -5.40 -0.38 -2.07
CA LEU A 151 -4.59 0.44 -2.97
C LEU A 151 -5.45 1.35 -3.85
N GLY A 152 -6.57 0.83 -4.36
CA GLY A 152 -7.51 1.61 -5.17
C GLY A 152 -8.00 2.86 -4.44
N GLU A 153 -8.55 2.70 -3.22
CA GLU A 153 -9.06 3.83 -2.44
C GLU A 153 -7.94 4.79 -1.98
N SER A 154 -6.80 4.27 -1.52
CA SER A 154 -5.65 5.09 -1.13
C SER A 154 -5.15 5.93 -2.31
N PHE A 155 -4.94 5.32 -3.48
CA PHE A 155 -4.48 6.02 -4.67
C PHE A 155 -5.53 6.98 -5.21
N HIS A 156 -6.81 6.62 -5.17
CA HIS A 156 -7.88 7.53 -5.54
C HIS A 156 -7.84 8.80 -4.67
N ARG A 157 -7.71 8.68 -3.35
CA ARG A 157 -7.66 9.82 -2.43
C ARG A 157 -6.38 10.64 -2.54
N ILE A 158 -5.24 9.96 -2.70
CA ILE A 158 -3.95 10.62 -2.94
C ILE A 158 -4.02 11.44 -4.23
N THR A 159 -4.56 10.88 -5.30
CA THR A 159 -4.69 11.59 -6.58
C THR A 159 -5.71 12.73 -6.52
N GLU A 160 -6.82 12.61 -5.79
CA GLU A 160 -7.72 13.75 -5.52
C GLU A 160 -7.00 14.90 -4.81
N ASN A 161 -6.12 14.59 -3.84
CA ASN A 161 -5.31 15.60 -3.18
C ASN A 161 -4.26 16.24 -4.09
N ILE A 162 -3.73 15.48 -5.05
CA ILE A 162 -2.69 15.93 -6.00
C ILE A 162 -3.28 16.71 -7.18
N LEU A 163 -4.47 16.39 -7.67
CA LEU A 163 -5.03 17.05 -8.85
C LEU A 163 -5.44 18.51 -8.56
N ASP A 164 -5.25 19.39 -9.54
CA ASP A 164 -5.64 20.80 -9.46
C ASP A 164 -5.96 21.35 -10.87
N ASP A 165 -7.26 21.42 -11.20
CA ASP A 165 -7.76 21.91 -12.50
C ASP A 165 -7.46 23.41 -12.74
N ARG A 166 -6.95 24.15 -11.75
CA ARG A 166 -6.53 25.55 -11.91
C ARG A 166 -5.12 25.68 -12.51
N THR A 167 -4.32 24.62 -12.40
CA THR A 167 -2.90 24.64 -12.79
C THR A 167 -2.69 24.47 -14.29
N THR A 168 -1.55 24.99 -14.79
CA THR A 168 -1.15 24.91 -16.20
C THR A 168 0.34 24.54 -16.32
N GLY A 169 0.78 24.25 -17.55
CA GLY A 169 2.17 23.95 -17.86
C GLY A 169 2.70 22.71 -17.13
N ILE A 170 3.96 22.75 -16.73
CA ILE A 170 4.68 21.61 -16.14
C ILE A 170 4.04 21.11 -14.83
N ASN A 171 3.45 22.02 -14.03
CA ASN A 171 2.76 21.65 -12.80
C ASN A 171 1.55 20.75 -13.07
N ARG A 172 0.82 21.00 -14.16
CA ARG A 172 -0.28 20.14 -14.55
C ARG A 172 0.20 18.80 -15.09
N VAL A 173 1.20 18.82 -15.98
CA VAL A 173 1.78 17.61 -16.57
C VAL A 173 2.23 16.64 -15.47
N TRP A 174 2.89 17.14 -14.41
CA TRP A 174 3.28 16.30 -13.28
C TRP A 174 2.10 15.74 -12.48
N ARG A 175 1.08 16.55 -12.18
CA ARG A 175 -0.10 16.10 -11.41
C ARG A 175 -0.88 15.02 -12.14
N GLU A 176 -1.10 15.21 -13.43
CA GLU A 176 -1.75 14.20 -14.29
C GLU A 176 -0.83 12.98 -14.48
N GLY A 177 0.49 13.17 -14.59
CA GLY A 177 1.46 12.08 -14.66
C GLY A 177 1.46 11.19 -13.43
N VAL A 178 1.46 11.77 -12.21
CA VAL A 178 1.32 10.99 -10.97
C VAL A 178 -0.03 10.28 -10.93
N THR A 179 -1.09 10.92 -11.41
CA THR A 179 -2.41 10.28 -11.51
C THR A 179 -2.38 9.08 -12.45
N LEU A 180 -1.72 9.16 -13.60
CA LEU A 180 -1.56 8.03 -14.51
C LEU A 180 -0.89 6.81 -13.83
N PHE A 181 0.07 7.03 -12.94
CA PHE A 181 0.77 5.96 -12.23
C PHE A 181 0.02 5.37 -11.03
N LEU A 182 -0.74 6.19 -10.30
CA LEU A 182 -1.45 5.73 -9.09
C LEU A 182 -2.88 5.31 -9.40
N ASP A 183 -3.57 6.06 -10.26
CA ASP A 183 -4.97 5.84 -10.64
C ASP A 183 -5.12 6.03 -12.17
N PRO A 184 -4.62 5.05 -12.96
CA PRO A 184 -4.66 5.13 -14.42
C PRO A 184 -6.09 5.29 -14.94
N LEU A 185 -7.09 4.68 -14.31
CA LEU A 185 -8.49 4.76 -14.74
C LEU A 185 -9.04 6.18 -14.56
N LYS A 186 -8.74 6.84 -13.44
CA LYS A 186 -9.07 8.27 -13.29
C LYS A 186 -8.37 9.11 -14.36
N PHE A 187 -7.10 8.86 -14.67
CA PHE A 187 -6.41 9.59 -15.73
C PHE A 187 -7.11 9.40 -17.09
N PHE A 188 -7.44 8.17 -17.48
CA PHE A 188 -8.14 7.89 -18.73
C PHE A 188 -9.54 8.52 -18.77
N ASN A 189 -10.31 8.42 -17.68
CA ASN A 189 -11.62 9.04 -17.59
C ASN A 189 -11.56 10.57 -17.67
N ARG A 190 -10.52 11.19 -17.10
CA ARG A 190 -10.23 12.61 -17.30
C ARG A 190 -9.85 12.93 -18.74
N ALA A 191 -9.13 12.04 -19.43
CA ALA A 191 -8.76 12.21 -20.83
C ALA A 191 -10.00 12.21 -21.72
N LEU A 192 -10.85 11.20 -21.58
CA LEU A 192 -12.08 11.02 -22.35
C LEU A 192 -13.10 12.13 -22.11
N THR A 193 -13.14 12.69 -20.89
CA THR A 193 -14.05 13.79 -20.55
C THR A 193 -13.46 15.18 -20.80
N GLY A 194 -12.26 15.28 -21.38
CA GLY A 194 -11.58 16.55 -21.64
C GLY A 194 -11.07 17.27 -20.38
N ARG A 195 -11.15 16.64 -19.21
CA ARG A 195 -10.69 17.19 -17.93
C ARG A 195 -9.16 17.28 -17.81
N LEU A 196 -8.40 16.57 -18.65
CA LEU A 196 -6.93 16.72 -18.71
C LEU A 196 -6.46 18.10 -19.18
N THR A 197 -7.30 18.87 -19.89
CA THR A 197 -6.95 20.21 -20.40
C THR A 197 -7.91 21.29 -19.91
N ARG A 198 -9.10 20.93 -19.42
CA ARG A 198 -10.05 21.86 -18.80
C ARG A 198 -9.40 22.69 -17.68
N ARG A 199 -9.57 24.01 -17.73
CA ARG A 199 -9.09 24.92 -16.67
C ARG A 199 -10.27 25.48 -15.89
N THR A 200 -10.16 25.48 -14.57
CA THR A 200 -11.15 26.11 -13.68
C THR A 200 -10.52 27.26 -12.90
N THR A 201 -11.36 28.11 -12.32
CA THR A 201 -10.95 29.15 -11.35
C THR A 201 -11.14 28.69 -9.90
N TYR A 202 -11.82 27.57 -9.69
CA TYR A 202 -12.16 27.01 -8.38
C TYR A 202 -11.63 25.57 -8.23
N LEU A 203 -11.58 25.09 -6.99
CA LEU A 203 -11.17 23.73 -6.69
C LEU A 203 -12.31 22.75 -6.99
N THR A 204 -12.02 21.76 -7.84
CA THR A 204 -12.96 20.71 -8.27
C THR A 204 -12.78 19.37 -7.55
N HIS A 205 -11.65 19.20 -6.87
CA HIS A 205 -11.25 17.95 -6.21
C HIS A 205 -11.41 18.04 -4.70
N ASN A 206 -11.84 16.94 -4.09
CA ASN A 206 -11.98 16.88 -2.63
C ASN A 206 -10.58 16.75 -2.00
N ARG A 207 -10.19 17.72 -1.18
CA ARG A 207 -8.90 17.74 -0.51
C ARG A 207 -9.05 17.56 0.98
N SER A 208 -8.29 16.62 1.53
CA SER A 208 -8.14 16.44 2.97
C SER A 208 -6.75 16.85 3.43
N HIS A 209 -6.59 17.16 4.72
CA HIS A 209 -5.27 17.34 5.32
C HIS A 209 -4.39 16.12 5.02
N THR A 210 -3.12 16.33 4.70
CA THR A 210 -2.18 15.24 4.44
C THR A 210 -0.79 15.64 4.87
N ASP A 211 -0.22 14.85 5.77
CA ASP A 211 1.16 14.96 6.20
C ASP A 211 2.00 13.92 5.46
N ALA A 212 2.75 14.37 4.46
CA ALA A 212 3.62 13.52 3.66
C ALA A 212 5.10 13.84 3.91
N TRP A 213 5.89 12.79 4.12
CA TRP A 213 7.32 12.84 4.40
C TRP A 213 8.11 11.90 3.50
N LEU A 214 9.25 12.38 3.00
CA LEU A 214 10.25 11.55 2.33
C LEU A 214 11.48 11.46 3.21
N TYR A 215 11.91 10.24 3.53
CA TYR A 215 13.07 9.94 4.32
C TYR A 215 14.15 9.27 3.47
N ALA A 216 15.38 9.77 3.57
CA ALA A 216 16.58 9.07 3.15
C ALA A 216 17.13 8.33 4.38
N VAL A 217 17.27 7.01 4.29
CA VAL A 217 17.62 6.13 5.41
C VAL A 217 18.93 5.41 5.10
N GLY A 218 19.96 5.69 5.88
CA GLY A 218 21.18 4.88 5.94
C GLY A 218 20.99 3.77 6.96
N SER A 219 21.24 2.52 6.57
CA SER A 219 21.03 1.35 7.41
C SER A 219 22.36 0.69 7.77
N GLY A 220 22.57 0.41 9.05
CA GLY A 220 23.62 -0.48 9.54
C GLY A 220 22.98 -1.71 10.18
N ILE A 221 23.18 -2.88 9.60
CA ILE A 221 22.82 -4.17 10.22
C ILE A 221 24.05 -4.60 11.04
N PHE A 222 23.87 -4.81 12.35
CA PHE A 222 24.98 -5.09 13.28
C PHE A 222 24.98 -6.53 13.81
N SER A 223 23.91 -7.30 13.57
CA SER A 223 23.81 -8.69 14.01
C SER A 223 22.66 -9.40 13.29
N SER A 224 22.99 -10.25 12.32
CA SER A 224 22.11 -11.32 11.84
C SER A 224 22.72 -12.67 12.21
N LEU A 225 21.89 -13.64 12.60
CA LEU A 225 22.33 -15.03 12.83
C LEU A 225 22.67 -15.77 11.53
N LYS A 226 22.45 -15.13 10.37
CA LYS A 226 22.80 -15.60 9.02
C LYS A 226 23.79 -14.58 8.44
N GLU A 227 24.95 -14.99 7.93
CA GLU A 227 25.81 -14.10 7.15
C GLU A 227 24.99 -13.58 5.96
N GLY A 228 24.56 -12.33 6.04
CA GLY A 228 23.55 -11.77 5.14
C GLY A 228 23.85 -10.30 4.89
N GLU A 229 23.90 -9.97 3.62
CA GLU A 229 24.39 -8.71 3.07
C GLU A 229 23.58 -7.53 3.56
N SER A 230 24.25 -6.43 3.89
CA SER A 230 23.57 -5.27 4.45
C SER A 230 23.08 -4.31 3.37
N SER A 231 21.76 -4.13 3.23
CA SER A 231 21.17 -2.94 2.62
C SER A 231 21.84 -1.66 3.15
N PHE A 232 22.45 -0.87 2.29
CA PHE A 232 23.19 0.33 2.72
C PHE A 232 22.31 1.59 2.72
N PHE A 233 21.26 1.62 1.90
CA PHE A 233 20.44 2.81 1.66
C PHE A 233 18.98 2.47 1.37
N ALA A 234 18.06 3.31 1.82
CA ALA A 234 16.66 3.25 1.45
C ALA A 234 16.03 4.64 1.30
N LEU A 235 15.04 4.73 0.42
CA LEU A 235 14.11 5.85 0.34
C LEU A 235 12.77 5.39 0.92
N ARG A 236 12.18 6.17 1.83
CA ARG A 236 10.90 5.87 2.47
C ARG A 236 9.96 7.07 2.33
N LEU A 237 8.77 6.83 1.82
CA LEU A 237 7.65 7.76 1.81
C LEU A 237 6.67 7.34 2.91
N ASP A 238 6.32 8.29 3.79
CA ASP A 238 5.23 8.13 4.76
C ASP A 238 4.16 9.18 4.48
N LEU A 239 2.90 8.77 4.49
CA LEU A 239 1.75 9.63 4.25
C LEU A 239 0.68 9.35 5.31
N ASP A 240 0.32 10.37 6.08
CA ASP A 240 -0.86 10.39 6.95
C ASP A 240 -1.95 11.22 6.25
N TYR A 241 -3.00 10.56 5.78
CA TYR A 241 -4.14 11.19 5.12
C TYR A 241 -5.28 11.44 6.11
N GLY A 242 -5.94 12.59 5.97
CA GLY A 242 -7.11 12.96 6.77
C GLY A 242 -6.74 13.49 8.15
N ASN A 243 -7.73 14.01 8.86
CA ASN A 243 -7.54 14.52 10.21
C ASN A 243 -8.32 13.68 11.22
N LYS A 244 -7.65 12.64 11.76
CA LYS A 244 -8.27 11.60 12.59
C LYS A 244 -9.05 12.19 13.77
N PHE A 245 -8.49 13.17 14.50
CA PHE A 245 -9.03 13.63 15.79
C PHE A 245 -9.82 14.95 15.75
N TYR A 246 -10.02 15.51 14.56
CA TYR A 246 -10.69 16.81 14.37
C TYR A 246 -11.92 16.66 13.47
N ASN A 247 -12.62 15.53 13.63
CA ASN A 247 -13.90 15.31 12.96
C ASN A 247 -15.05 15.84 13.85
N PHE A 248 -15.87 16.73 13.28
CA PHE A 248 -17.10 17.21 13.90
C PHE A 248 -18.24 16.20 13.77
N ASN A 249 -18.12 15.21 12.87
CA ASN A 249 -19.02 14.08 12.76
C ASN A 249 -18.66 13.02 13.81
N THR A 250 -19.68 12.44 14.43
CA THR A 250 -19.46 11.34 15.38
C THR A 250 -18.99 10.07 14.69
N SER A 251 -19.24 9.90 13.39
CA SER A 251 -18.97 8.66 12.64
C SER A 251 -18.12 8.94 11.40
N TYR A 252 -17.14 8.08 11.13
CA TYR A 252 -16.25 8.18 9.97
C TYR A 252 -16.74 7.33 8.81
N ILE A 253 -16.51 7.81 7.58
CA ILE A 253 -16.69 7.03 6.35
C ILE A 253 -15.39 6.27 5.99
N PRO A 254 -15.45 5.24 5.11
CA PRO A 254 -14.25 4.53 4.69
C PRO A 254 -13.16 5.46 4.15
N PHE A 255 -11.92 5.24 4.57
CA PHE A 255 -10.69 5.94 4.23
C PHE A 255 -10.77 7.46 4.39
N GLU A 256 -11.65 7.96 5.25
CA GLU A 256 -11.62 9.36 5.69
C GLU A 256 -10.27 9.72 6.31
N PHE A 257 -9.63 8.74 6.96
CA PHE A 257 -8.22 8.79 7.30
C PHE A 257 -7.53 7.45 7.05
N PHE A 258 -6.27 7.52 6.65
CA PHE A 258 -5.43 6.33 6.49
C PHE A 258 -3.96 6.72 6.56
N ASP A 259 -3.12 5.77 6.95
CA ASP A 259 -1.68 5.85 6.74
C ASP A 259 -1.29 5.04 5.51
N PHE A 260 -0.26 5.51 4.80
CA PHE A 260 0.33 4.82 3.66
C PHE A 260 1.85 5.02 3.68
N GLY A 261 2.58 3.93 3.86
CA GLY A 261 4.03 3.87 3.83
C GLY A 261 4.53 3.10 2.62
N ALA A 262 5.55 3.61 1.94
CA ALA A 262 6.25 2.90 0.88
C ALA A 262 7.76 3.09 1.01
N SER A 263 8.55 2.05 0.78
CA SER A 263 10.01 2.18 0.83
C SER A 263 10.70 1.37 -0.26
N MET A 264 11.73 1.95 -0.86
CA MET A 264 12.64 1.27 -1.77
C MET A 264 13.98 1.10 -1.07
N ARG A 265 14.47 -0.13 -0.94
CA ARG A 265 15.77 -0.45 -0.32
C ARG A 265 16.76 -0.94 -1.38
N PHE A 266 17.99 -0.45 -1.25
CA PHE A 266 19.09 -0.75 -2.15
C PHE A 266 20.11 -1.61 -1.39
N ALA A 267 20.12 -2.90 -1.73
CA ALA A 267 21.10 -3.90 -1.33
C ALA A 267 22.53 -3.51 -1.76
N ARG A 268 23.57 -4.10 -1.16
CA ARG A 268 24.95 -3.94 -1.68
C ARG A 268 25.19 -4.74 -2.97
N THR A 269 24.49 -5.86 -3.10
CA THR A 269 24.50 -6.83 -4.23
C THR A 269 23.69 -6.37 -5.42
N TYR A 270 23.17 -5.13 -5.35
CA TYR A 270 22.54 -4.43 -6.46
C TYR A 270 23.45 -4.27 -7.69
N LEU A 271 24.77 -4.45 -7.54
CA LEU A 271 25.67 -4.54 -8.68
C LEU A 271 25.42 -5.80 -9.53
N GLU A 272 24.67 -6.80 -9.02
CA GLU A 272 24.43 -8.09 -9.66
C GLU A 272 22.94 -8.36 -9.97
N SER A 273 21.99 -7.98 -9.11
CA SER A 273 20.55 -8.32 -9.25
C SER A 273 19.62 -7.23 -9.83
N ASN A 274 20.14 -6.04 -10.15
CA ASN A 274 19.47 -4.93 -10.88
C ASN A 274 18.13 -4.35 -10.35
N LEU A 275 17.45 -4.90 -9.33
CA LEU A 275 16.15 -4.40 -8.85
C LEU A 275 16.10 -4.12 -7.34
N PRO A 276 15.36 -3.07 -6.89
CA PRO A 276 15.26 -2.71 -5.49
C PRO A 276 14.19 -3.53 -4.78
N TYR A 277 14.44 -3.77 -3.50
CA TYR A 277 13.44 -4.27 -2.58
C TYR A 277 12.39 -3.18 -2.33
N LEU A 278 11.11 -3.56 -2.43
CA LEU A 278 9.98 -2.68 -2.23
C LEU A 278 9.21 -3.14 -1.00
N ASN A 279 8.83 -2.19 -0.15
CA ASN A 279 7.83 -2.41 0.88
C ASN A 279 6.70 -1.40 0.69
N VAL A 280 5.46 -1.84 0.89
CA VAL A 280 4.26 -1.02 0.94
C VAL A 280 3.42 -1.47 2.13
N HIS A 281 2.93 -0.55 2.93
CA HIS A 281 2.03 -0.88 4.02
C HIS A 281 1.07 0.27 4.29
N GLY A 282 -0.03 -0.03 4.95
CA GLY A 282 -0.84 1.00 5.56
C GLY A 282 -2.12 0.47 6.16
N THR A 283 -2.84 1.35 6.87
CA THR A 283 -4.12 1.04 7.49
C THR A 283 -5.13 2.16 7.18
N GLY A 284 -6.25 1.79 6.56
CA GLY A 284 -7.35 2.71 6.25
C GLY A 284 -8.59 2.41 7.06
N ASN A 285 -9.21 3.43 7.66
CA ASN A 285 -10.44 3.21 8.42
C ASN A 285 -11.56 2.72 7.49
N LEU A 286 -12.37 1.75 7.90
CA LEU A 286 -13.60 1.37 7.18
C LEU A 286 -14.82 1.99 7.85
N TYR A 287 -14.86 1.85 9.17
CA TYR A 287 -15.85 2.45 10.03
C TYR A 287 -15.14 2.96 11.29
N GLY A 288 -15.70 3.98 11.91
CA GLY A 288 -15.20 4.47 13.18
C GLY A 288 -16.18 5.40 13.85
N LYS A 289 -16.10 5.49 15.17
CA LYS A 289 -16.84 6.47 15.95
C LYS A 289 -15.88 7.21 16.89
N GLN A 290 -15.92 8.54 16.85
CA GLN A 290 -15.22 9.35 17.84
C GLN A 290 -16.09 9.47 19.10
N TYR A 291 -15.49 9.29 20.29
CA TYR A 291 -16.14 9.48 21.57
C TYR A 291 -15.27 10.28 22.55
N GLY A 292 -15.92 11.08 23.38
CA GLY A 292 -15.22 12.01 24.28
C GLY A 292 -14.25 12.93 23.52
N LYS A 293 -13.13 13.28 24.16
CA LYS A 293 -12.07 14.06 23.52
C LYS A 293 -11.06 13.13 22.84
N LYS A 294 -11.05 13.12 21.50
CA LYS A 294 -10.01 12.47 20.67
C LYS A 294 -9.76 10.97 20.96
N ASN A 295 -10.84 10.23 21.21
CA ASN A 295 -10.80 8.75 21.24
C ASN A 295 -11.60 8.23 20.06
N ILE A 296 -11.05 7.26 19.34
CA ILE A 296 -11.69 6.66 18.17
C ILE A 296 -11.65 5.14 18.36
N ILE A 297 -12.78 4.49 18.10
CA ILE A 297 -12.85 3.04 17.98
C ILE A 297 -13.55 2.69 16.67
N GLY A 298 -13.08 1.65 15.99
CA GLY A 298 -13.64 1.27 14.71
C GLY A 298 -13.05 -0.01 14.14
N ALA A 299 -13.31 -0.22 12.85
CA ALA A 299 -12.71 -1.29 12.06
C ALA A 299 -11.97 -0.68 10.87
N SER A 300 -10.83 -1.24 10.50
CA SER A 300 -10.00 -0.78 9.40
C SER A 300 -9.72 -1.90 8.40
N LEU A 301 -9.15 -1.55 7.25
CA LEU A 301 -8.52 -2.46 6.31
C LEU A 301 -7.02 -2.17 6.35
N ALA A 302 -6.24 -3.17 6.75
CA ALA A 302 -4.78 -3.11 6.77
C ALA A 302 -4.21 -3.95 5.62
N TYR A 303 -3.15 -3.44 5.02
CA TYR A 303 -2.41 -4.09 3.95
C TYR A 303 -0.91 -3.99 4.23
N GLU A 304 -0.22 -5.10 4.03
CA GLU A 304 1.22 -5.21 4.12
C GLU A 304 1.79 -5.97 2.94
N PHE A 305 2.81 -5.38 2.34
CA PHE A 305 3.75 -6.01 1.45
C PHE A 305 5.15 -5.60 1.92
N ILE A 306 5.83 -6.51 2.57
CA ILE A 306 7.22 -6.35 2.98
C ILE A 306 8.00 -7.34 2.15
N ASN A 307 8.88 -6.86 1.27
CA ASN A 307 9.83 -7.70 0.56
C ASN A 307 11.21 -7.05 0.68
N ASN A 308 12.08 -7.67 1.46
CA ASN A 308 13.47 -7.27 1.62
C ASN A 308 14.36 -8.48 1.94
N GLU A 309 15.68 -8.24 2.01
CA GLU A 309 16.70 -9.26 2.31
C GLU A 309 16.43 -10.11 3.56
N ILE A 310 15.60 -9.63 4.48
CA ILE A 310 15.34 -10.23 5.79
C ILE A 310 13.99 -10.96 5.82
N ALA A 311 12.97 -10.42 5.16
CA ALA A 311 11.61 -10.91 5.30
C ALA A 311 10.78 -10.66 4.04
N GLU A 312 9.99 -11.67 3.68
CA GLU A 312 8.84 -11.53 2.80
C GLU A 312 7.58 -11.72 3.63
N ILE A 313 6.77 -10.68 3.80
CA ILE A 313 5.52 -10.71 4.56
C ILE A 313 4.44 -10.02 3.74
N GLY A 314 3.41 -10.76 3.42
CA GLY A 314 2.20 -10.26 2.78
C GLY A 314 1.05 -10.39 3.74
N SER A 315 0.22 -9.36 3.96
CA SER A 315 -1.03 -9.57 4.68
C SER A 315 -2.14 -8.59 4.30
N PHE A 316 -3.36 -9.09 4.42
CA PHE A 316 -4.58 -8.31 4.54
C PHE A 316 -5.20 -8.60 5.90
N SER A 317 -5.67 -7.56 6.58
CA SER A 317 -6.36 -7.72 7.86
C SER A 317 -7.53 -6.76 7.97
N ILE A 318 -8.57 -7.18 8.68
CA ILE A 318 -9.69 -6.31 9.07
C ILE A 318 -9.66 -6.16 10.59
N PRO A 319 -8.75 -5.32 11.14
CA PRO A 319 -8.64 -5.18 12.57
C PRO A 319 -9.68 -4.25 13.16
N ILE A 320 -10.07 -4.54 14.39
CA ILE A 320 -10.68 -3.56 15.29
C ILE A 320 -9.54 -2.67 15.79
N TYR A 321 -9.73 -1.36 15.73
CA TYR A 321 -8.73 -0.40 16.18
C TYR A 321 -9.26 0.50 17.29
N TYR A 322 -8.35 0.91 18.17
CA TYR A 322 -8.56 1.96 19.14
C TYR A 322 -7.42 2.97 19.05
N GLN A 323 -7.78 4.24 18.87
CA GLN A 323 -6.85 5.35 18.77
C GLN A 323 -7.18 6.42 19.80
N LYS A 324 -6.15 7.01 20.39
CA LYS A 324 -6.28 8.08 21.38
C LYS A 324 -5.21 9.13 21.20
N ARG A 325 -5.60 10.40 21.23
CA ARG A 325 -4.67 11.53 21.40
C ARG A 325 -4.82 12.17 22.77
N LEU A 326 -3.69 12.36 23.44
CA LEU A 326 -3.55 13.12 24.67
C LEU A 326 -2.79 14.40 24.36
N ASP A 327 -3.48 15.53 24.28
CA ASP A 327 -2.84 16.83 24.12
C ASP A 327 -2.35 17.36 25.46
N PHE A 328 -1.07 17.69 25.55
CA PHE A 328 -0.52 18.46 26.67
C PHE A 328 -0.61 19.97 26.39
N ASN A 329 -0.46 20.35 25.12
CA ASN A 329 -0.71 21.67 24.56
C ASN A 329 -0.80 21.57 23.02
N GLU A 330 -0.88 22.69 22.31
CA GLU A 330 -1.00 22.71 20.84
C GLU A 330 0.15 22.02 20.08
N LYS A 331 1.36 21.99 20.66
CA LYS A 331 2.56 21.42 20.02
C LYS A 331 2.94 20.06 20.56
N ASN A 332 2.46 19.72 21.77
CA ASN A 332 2.87 18.54 22.51
C ASN A 332 1.69 17.60 22.69
N HIS A 333 1.78 16.40 22.13
CA HIS A 333 0.75 15.38 22.27
C HIS A 333 1.36 13.98 22.24
N LEU A 334 0.62 13.02 22.82
CA LEU A 334 0.87 11.60 22.71
C LEU A 334 -0.29 10.95 21.96
N ASP A 335 0.03 10.29 20.85
CA ASP A 335 -0.89 9.46 20.09
C ASP A 335 -0.64 7.99 20.43
N LEU A 336 -1.71 7.26 20.66
CA LEU A 336 -1.72 5.83 20.91
C LEU A 336 -2.62 5.17 19.87
N ASP A 337 -2.17 4.05 19.32
CA ASP A 337 -2.89 3.27 18.33
C ASP A 337 -2.73 1.78 18.63
N ILE A 338 -3.82 1.03 18.63
CA ILE A 338 -3.81 -0.43 18.71
C ILE A 338 -4.81 -0.99 17.71
N ASN A 339 -4.37 -1.97 16.93
CA ASN A 339 -5.14 -2.66 15.89
C ASN A 339 -5.02 -4.16 16.14
N LEU A 340 -6.14 -4.86 16.28
CA LEU A 340 -6.18 -6.32 16.45
C LEU A 340 -7.28 -6.92 15.57
N GLY A 341 -6.97 -7.95 14.80
CA GLY A 341 -8.01 -8.71 14.11
C GLY A 341 -7.52 -9.85 13.26
N PRO A 342 -8.44 -10.52 12.55
CA PRO A 342 -8.11 -11.63 11.68
C PRO A 342 -7.25 -11.17 10.51
N MET A 343 -6.43 -12.08 9.97
CA MET A 343 -5.66 -11.85 8.76
C MET A 343 -5.78 -13.02 7.78
N PHE A 344 -5.54 -12.69 6.52
CA PHE A 344 -5.03 -13.58 5.51
C PHE A 344 -3.65 -13.07 5.11
N GLY A 345 -2.64 -13.93 5.05
CA GLY A 345 -1.26 -13.50 4.90
C GLY A 345 -0.33 -14.56 4.36
N SER A 346 0.92 -14.17 4.22
CA SER A 346 2.02 -15.01 3.79
C SER A 346 3.31 -14.60 4.48
N SER A 347 4.19 -15.58 4.66
CA SER A 347 5.56 -15.39 5.09
C SER A 347 6.48 -16.34 4.31
N ASN A 348 7.74 -15.93 4.08
CA ASN A 348 8.73 -16.76 3.37
C ASN A 348 8.94 -18.12 4.05
N THR A 349 9.27 -19.17 3.30
CA THR A 349 9.68 -20.47 3.85
C THR A 349 11.16 -20.72 3.54
N GLU A 350 11.94 -21.12 4.54
CA GLU A 350 13.36 -21.48 4.36
C GLU A 350 13.56 -22.95 4.00
N LEU A 351 12.47 -23.73 3.93
CA LEU A 351 12.55 -25.17 3.68
C LEU A 351 13.03 -25.50 2.26
N ILE A 352 12.75 -24.65 1.27
CA ILE A 352 13.09 -24.92 -0.14
C ILE A 352 14.59 -24.79 -0.42
N ASP A 353 15.29 -23.88 0.27
CA ASP A 353 16.76 -23.78 0.14
C ASP A 353 17.49 -24.95 0.83
N SER A 354 16.81 -25.62 1.79
CA SER A 354 17.39 -26.68 2.62
C SER A 354 17.11 -28.09 2.11
N LEU A 355 16.17 -28.23 1.17
CA LEU A 355 15.68 -29.51 0.71
C LEU A 355 16.13 -29.74 -0.74
N ASP A 356 16.97 -30.76 -0.93
CA ASP A 356 17.40 -31.28 -2.23
C ASP A 356 16.22 -32.05 -2.88
N ILE A 357 15.07 -31.39 -3.01
CA ILE A 357 13.79 -31.96 -3.45
C ILE A 357 13.64 -31.82 -4.96
N ASP A 358 13.07 -32.86 -5.55
CA ASP A 358 12.74 -32.96 -6.96
C ASP A 358 11.94 -31.72 -7.43
N PRO A 359 12.44 -30.94 -8.41
CA PRO A 359 11.82 -29.70 -8.88
C PRO A 359 10.43 -29.87 -9.53
N GLU A 360 9.87 -31.08 -9.54
CA GLU A 360 8.56 -31.37 -10.12
C GLU A 360 7.41 -31.48 -9.09
N ASP A 361 7.65 -31.41 -7.77
CA ASP A 361 6.56 -31.39 -6.78
C ASP A 361 5.91 -29.99 -6.65
N PRO A 362 4.70 -29.77 -7.19
CA PRO A 362 4.09 -28.45 -7.23
C PRO A 362 3.82 -27.89 -5.83
N GLU A 363 3.61 -28.74 -4.82
CA GLU A 363 3.31 -28.30 -3.44
C GLU A 363 4.49 -27.66 -2.73
N ILE A 364 5.71 -27.88 -3.23
CA ILE A 364 6.98 -27.48 -2.60
C ILE A 364 7.70 -26.39 -3.41
N LEU A 365 7.17 -25.94 -4.55
CA LEU A 365 7.84 -24.97 -5.44
C LEU A 365 7.78 -23.50 -5.00
N ARG A 366 7.07 -23.15 -3.93
CA ARG A 366 6.86 -21.74 -3.52
C ARG A 366 7.67 -21.36 -2.28
N ASN A 367 8.58 -20.39 -2.43
CA ASN A 367 9.43 -19.84 -1.37
C ASN A 367 8.67 -19.09 -0.24
N TYR A 368 7.34 -19.18 -0.17
CA TYR A 368 6.51 -18.65 0.90
C TYR A 368 5.24 -19.49 1.11
N SER A 369 4.61 -19.37 2.28
CA SER A 369 3.34 -20.06 2.60
C SER A 369 2.16 -19.09 2.64
N PHE A 370 0.95 -19.55 2.35
CA PHE A 370 -0.28 -18.81 2.69
C PHE A 370 -0.78 -19.24 4.06
N SER A 371 -1.28 -18.27 4.79
CA SER A 371 -1.69 -18.42 6.17
C SER A 371 -2.96 -17.63 6.45
N SER A 372 -3.75 -18.16 7.38
CA SER A 372 -4.76 -17.39 8.10
C SER A 372 -4.22 -17.03 9.49
N GLY A 373 -4.92 -16.20 10.26
CA GLY A 373 -4.59 -16.03 11.67
C GLY A 373 -4.97 -14.67 12.21
N ALA A 374 -4.10 -14.08 13.04
CA ALA A 374 -4.38 -12.84 13.75
C ALA A 374 -3.22 -11.85 13.75
N ARG A 375 -3.56 -10.57 13.54
CA ARG A 375 -2.63 -9.43 13.44
C ARG A 375 -2.80 -8.57 14.67
N LEU A 376 -1.70 -8.19 15.29
CA LEU A 376 -1.65 -7.10 16.27
C LEU A 376 -0.67 -6.05 15.77
N ASN A 377 -1.08 -4.78 15.82
CA ASN A 377 -0.20 -3.64 15.69
C ASN A 377 -0.48 -2.69 16.86
N ALA A 378 0.54 -2.31 17.62
CA ALA A 378 0.45 -1.34 18.69
C ALA A 378 1.50 -0.26 18.47
N ALA A 379 1.09 1.00 18.40
CA ALA A 379 1.97 2.13 18.15
C ALA A 379 1.73 3.26 19.16
N ALA A 380 2.81 3.99 19.44
CA ALA A 380 2.77 5.20 20.23
C ALA A 380 3.65 6.26 19.58
N GLU A 381 3.16 7.48 19.49
CA GLU A 381 3.89 8.64 18.98
C GLU A 381 3.80 9.81 19.96
N LEU A 382 4.94 10.21 20.49
CA LEU A 382 5.09 11.37 21.36
C LEU A 382 5.72 12.51 20.56
N ARG A 383 5.01 13.64 20.48
CA ARG A 383 5.56 14.91 19.98
C ARG A 383 5.78 15.86 21.12
N ILE A 384 6.99 16.40 21.24
CA ILE A 384 7.35 17.44 22.20
C ILE A 384 8.19 18.50 21.48
N ASN A 385 7.61 19.67 21.26
CA ASN A 385 8.24 20.79 20.57
C ASN A 385 8.75 20.40 19.17
N THR A 386 10.07 20.29 19.02
CA THR A 386 10.74 19.91 17.77
C THR A 386 11.15 18.44 17.74
N TYR A 387 10.84 17.68 18.79
CA TYR A 387 11.15 16.26 18.92
C TYR A 387 9.92 15.40 18.64
N ARG A 388 10.15 14.30 17.93
CA ARG A 388 9.17 13.24 17.69
C ARG A 388 9.82 11.92 18.09
N PHE A 389 9.17 11.18 18.97
CA PHE A 389 9.51 9.81 19.30
C PHE A 389 8.33 8.94 18.89
N TRP A 390 8.57 7.87 18.15
CA TRP A 390 7.52 6.91 17.86
C TRP A 390 8.05 5.49 17.87
N ALA A 391 7.22 4.59 18.36
CA ALA A 391 7.49 3.18 18.38
C ALA A 391 6.26 2.41 17.91
N SER A 392 6.49 1.32 17.19
CA SER A 392 5.45 0.39 16.77
C SER A 392 5.91 -1.03 17.00
N TYR A 393 5.04 -1.84 17.59
CA TYR A 393 5.19 -3.28 17.71
C TYR A 393 4.16 -3.94 16.80
N TRP A 394 4.60 -4.91 16.02
CA TRP A 394 3.75 -5.70 15.15
C TRP A 394 3.96 -7.17 15.44
N PHE A 395 2.86 -7.93 15.35
CA PHE A 395 2.83 -9.36 15.58
C PHE A 395 1.81 -10.01 14.65
N TRP A 396 2.25 -11.04 13.93
CA TRP A 396 1.42 -11.91 13.14
C TRP A 396 1.51 -13.32 13.71
N LYS A 397 0.36 -13.87 14.12
CA LYS A 397 0.19 -15.31 14.31
C LYS A 397 -0.33 -15.87 13.00
N MET A 398 0.46 -16.69 12.34
CA MET A 398 0.16 -17.27 11.03
C MET A 398 -0.05 -18.78 11.19
N LEU A 399 -1.21 -19.26 10.75
CA LEU A 399 -1.58 -20.66 10.69
C LEU A 399 -1.56 -21.05 9.21
N VAL A 400 -0.61 -21.91 8.82
CA VAL A 400 -0.38 -22.24 7.41
C VAL A 400 -1.59 -23.01 6.87
N ILE A 401 -2.13 -22.52 5.74
CA ILE A 401 -3.27 -23.14 5.03
C ILE A 401 -2.84 -23.73 3.68
N SER A 402 -1.72 -23.25 3.11
CA SER A 402 -1.11 -23.77 1.89
C SER A 402 0.41 -23.56 1.98
N GLY A 403 1.16 -24.66 1.87
CA GLY A 403 2.59 -24.75 2.16
C GLY A 403 2.87 -25.76 3.29
N PRO A 404 4.13 -25.84 3.77
CA PRO A 404 4.52 -26.75 4.86
C PRO A 404 3.65 -26.56 6.10
N SER A 405 2.98 -27.65 6.51
CA SER A 405 2.06 -27.62 7.65
C SER A 405 2.76 -27.18 8.94
N GLY A 406 2.08 -26.32 9.69
CA GLY A 406 2.61 -25.74 10.90
C GLY A 406 2.06 -24.35 11.16
N HIS A 407 2.77 -23.59 11.98
CA HIS A 407 2.41 -22.22 12.28
C HIS A 407 3.62 -21.33 12.54
N GLU A 408 3.47 -20.04 12.30
CA GLU A 408 4.54 -19.08 12.39
C GLU A 408 4.16 -17.91 13.30
N ASN A 409 5.13 -17.43 14.07
CA ASN A 409 5.02 -16.22 14.85
C ASN A 409 6.02 -15.22 14.30
N VAL A 410 5.52 -14.20 13.61
CA VAL A 410 6.33 -13.14 13.02
C VAL A 410 6.12 -11.88 13.83
N GLN A 411 7.18 -11.23 14.29
CA GLN A 411 7.08 -10.06 15.14
C GLN A 411 8.21 -9.08 14.89
N GLY A 412 7.97 -7.83 15.29
CA GLY A 412 9.02 -6.84 15.31
C GLY A 412 8.64 -5.60 16.09
N LEU A 413 9.67 -4.82 16.38
CA LEU A 413 9.60 -3.56 17.10
C LEU A 413 10.40 -2.54 16.31
N GLN A 414 9.76 -1.45 15.93
CA GLN A 414 10.43 -0.24 15.47
C GLN A 414 10.38 0.81 16.55
N SER A 415 11.48 1.55 16.72
CA SER A 415 11.53 2.73 17.59
C SER A 415 12.39 3.78 16.92
N ASN A 416 11.89 5.01 16.83
CA ASN A 416 12.60 6.11 16.20
C ASN A 416 12.56 7.36 17.08
N PHE A 417 13.64 8.12 16.99
CA PHE A 417 13.77 9.44 17.57
C PHE A 417 14.17 10.42 16.48
N GLU A 418 13.38 11.46 16.29
CA GLU A 418 13.55 12.47 15.24
C GLU A 418 13.55 13.86 15.85
N LYS A 419 14.45 14.71 15.35
CA LYS A 419 14.53 16.13 15.65
C LYS A 419 14.28 16.92 14.38
N ARG A 420 13.28 17.79 14.42
CA ARG A 420 13.01 18.78 13.37
C ARG A 420 14.06 19.89 13.42
N ILE A 421 14.81 20.06 12.34
CA ILE A 421 15.84 21.10 12.17
C ILE A 421 15.21 22.39 11.63
N SER A 422 14.23 22.26 10.74
CA SER A 422 13.50 23.38 10.14
C SER A 422 12.07 23.00 9.83
N ASP A 423 11.29 23.90 9.22
CA ASP A 423 9.91 23.58 8.89
C ASP A 423 9.76 22.39 7.94
N ARG A 424 10.78 22.05 7.16
CA ARG A 424 10.73 20.93 6.22
C ARG A 424 11.72 19.82 6.50
N TRP A 425 12.80 20.08 7.25
CA TRP A 425 13.88 19.12 7.41
C TRP A 425 13.95 18.56 8.82
N SER A 426 14.25 17.28 8.91
CA SER A 426 14.51 16.58 10.16
C SER A 426 15.67 15.60 10.02
N ILE A 427 16.22 15.21 11.15
CA ILE A 427 17.17 14.10 11.27
C ILE A 427 16.72 13.20 12.40
N GLY A 428 17.04 11.92 12.32
CA GLY A 428 16.71 10.99 13.36
C GLY A 428 17.52 9.71 13.33
N VAL A 429 17.31 8.94 14.38
CA VAL A 429 17.87 7.60 14.57
C VAL A 429 16.72 6.62 14.76
N GLY A 430 16.88 5.43 14.21
CA GLY A 430 15.88 4.37 14.26
C GLY A 430 16.50 3.06 14.70
N TYR A 431 15.71 2.24 15.36
CA TYR A 431 16.03 0.88 15.72
C TYR A 431 14.90 -0.03 15.27
N ILE A 432 15.25 -1.17 14.66
CA ILE A 432 14.30 -2.20 14.26
C ILE A 432 14.80 -3.53 14.81
N TYR A 433 13.92 -4.21 15.53
CA TYR A 433 14.06 -5.61 15.88
C TYR A 433 13.05 -6.41 15.08
N TYR A 434 13.49 -7.53 14.51
CA TYR A 434 12.63 -8.48 13.82
C TYR A 434 12.92 -9.87 14.33
N ARG A 435 11.88 -10.67 14.55
CA ARG A 435 11.98 -12.08 14.90
C ARG A 435 10.87 -12.86 14.21
N ARG A 436 11.24 -14.01 13.67
CA ARG A 436 10.33 -15.03 13.18
C ARG A 436 10.63 -16.35 13.86
N HIS A 437 9.57 -17.06 14.24
CA HIS A 437 9.64 -18.42 14.74
C HIS A 437 8.63 -19.27 13.98
N SER A 438 9.12 -20.09 13.05
CA SER A 438 8.33 -21.03 12.26
C SER A 438 8.42 -22.41 12.90
N LEU A 439 7.27 -22.97 13.24
CA LEU A 439 7.10 -24.26 13.91
C LEU A 439 6.41 -25.18 12.90
N TYR A 440 7.15 -26.13 12.35
CA TYR A 440 6.65 -27.05 11.33
C TYR A 440 6.27 -28.40 11.95
N ASP A 441 5.24 -29.05 11.41
CA ASP A 441 4.77 -30.33 11.96
C ASP A 441 5.73 -31.48 11.62
N ASN A 442 6.37 -31.43 10.45
CA ASN A 442 7.20 -32.50 9.90
C ASN A 442 8.66 -32.09 9.67
N PHE A 443 9.05 -30.87 10.02
CA PHE A 443 10.39 -30.33 9.80
C PHE A 443 10.90 -29.64 11.07
N ASP A 444 12.21 -29.40 11.14
CA ASP A 444 12.81 -28.69 12.25
C ASP A 444 12.32 -27.23 12.34
N ASP A 445 12.16 -26.76 13.57
CA ASP A 445 11.77 -25.37 13.85
C ASP A 445 12.82 -24.39 13.30
N VAL A 446 12.34 -23.33 12.64
CA VAL A 446 13.20 -22.26 12.12
C VAL A 446 13.02 -21.01 12.96
N LEU A 447 14.09 -20.60 13.64
CA LEU A 447 14.15 -19.37 14.41
C LEU A 447 15.10 -18.37 13.74
N PHE A 448 14.56 -17.20 13.40
CA PHE A 448 15.33 -16.11 12.83
C PHE A 448 15.11 -14.82 13.64
N SER A 449 16.17 -14.07 13.89
CA SER A 449 16.07 -12.72 14.45
C SER A 449 17.18 -11.81 13.98
N THR A 450 16.88 -10.52 13.87
CA THR A 450 17.85 -9.50 13.45
C THR A 450 17.59 -8.16 14.13
N HIS A 451 18.67 -7.37 14.19
CA HIS A 451 18.70 -6.03 14.75
C HIS A 451 19.27 -5.06 13.71
N GLN A 452 18.59 -3.95 13.48
CA GLN A 452 18.98 -2.92 12.54
C GLN A 452 18.95 -1.55 13.20
N PHE A 453 20.02 -0.77 13.02
CA PHE A 453 20.08 0.63 13.41
C PHE A 453 20.12 1.52 12.17
N ASN A 454 19.35 2.60 12.22
CA ASN A 454 19.17 3.50 11.09
C ASN A 454 19.55 4.92 11.49
N LEU A 455 20.20 5.62 10.57
CA LEU A 455 20.29 7.08 10.57
C LEU A 455 19.43 7.57 9.41
N PHE A 456 18.57 8.55 9.65
CA PHE A 456 17.72 9.07 8.58
C PHE A 456 17.62 10.59 8.58
N ALA A 457 17.39 11.14 7.39
CA ALA A 457 17.04 12.54 7.18
C ALA A 457 15.67 12.60 6.50
N GLY A 458 14.77 13.43 7.03
CA GLY A 458 13.40 13.58 6.55
C GLY A 458 13.16 14.93 5.87
N TYR A 459 12.34 14.91 4.83
CA TYR A 459 11.80 16.08 4.15
C TYR A 459 10.26 16.06 4.17
N LYS A 460 9.65 17.06 4.80
CA LYS A 460 8.20 17.26 4.79
C LYS A 460 7.78 18.00 3.52
N PHE A 461 6.88 17.41 2.73
CA PHE A 461 6.35 18.06 1.54
C PHE A 461 5.45 19.27 1.89
N SER A 462 4.69 19.18 2.98
CA SER A 462 3.81 20.27 3.44
C SER A 462 4.55 21.35 4.24
N LYS A 463 4.30 22.62 3.92
CA LYS A 463 4.99 23.80 4.49
C LYS A 463 4.44 24.21 5.87
N LYS A 464 3.23 23.76 6.23
CA LYS A 464 2.57 24.01 7.52
C LYS A 464 1.73 22.80 7.92
N ASN A 465 1.54 22.61 9.23
CA ASN A 465 0.36 21.90 9.71
C ASN A 465 -0.82 22.79 9.30
N ILE A 466 -1.40 22.51 8.14
CA ILE A 466 -2.57 23.23 7.67
C ILE A 466 -3.71 22.59 8.44
N ASP A 467 -4.04 23.17 9.59
CA ASP A 467 -5.36 22.98 10.16
C ASP A 467 -6.33 23.60 9.15
N PRO A 468 -7.19 22.83 8.46
CA PRO A 468 -8.09 23.39 7.46
C PRO A 468 -9.20 24.26 8.07
N TYR A 469 -9.18 24.46 9.39
CA TYR A 469 -10.17 25.19 10.17
C TYR A 469 -9.68 26.52 10.74
N TYR A 470 -8.55 27.06 10.26
CA TYR A 470 -8.12 28.45 10.51
C TYR A 470 -7.91 29.24 9.22
#